data_AF-A0A7S0F1C1-F1
#
_entry.id   AF-A0A7S0F1C1-F1
#
_cell.length_a   1.000
_cell.length_b   1.000
_cell.length_c   1.000
_cell.angle_alpha   90.00
_cell.angle_beta   90.00
_cell.angle_gamma   90.00
#
_symmetry.space_group_name_H-M   'P 1'
#
loop_
_entity.id
_entity.type
_entity.pdbx_description
1 polymer ?
#
loop_
_entity_poly.entity_id
_entity_poly.type
_entity_poly.pdbx_seq_one_letter_code
_entity_poly.pdbx_strand_id
1 'polypeptide(L)'
;EVGRQNLQLVLVWHTEDISWSDPFAAVRTVYEKPGKVLPVSPLAPPSATAVDTVVPADAPEAASVVLPNVGREQHAYLTHIVRNYDSLADWTVFMHGKRPACGFFLVDPSQVGSHLLTNVSVLDYMQAG
;
A
#
# COMPACT_ATOMS: atom_id res chain seq x y z
N GLU A 1 -15.83 -15.87 2.31
CA GLU A 1 -14.89 -14.97 1.63
C GLU A 1 -14.94 -13.62 2.31
N VAL A 2 -13.79 -12.94 2.46
CA VAL A 2 -13.75 -11.58 3.01
C VAL A 2 -14.06 -10.60 1.88
N GLY A 3 -15.17 -9.87 1.98
CA GLY A 3 -15.57 -8.87 0.99
C GLY A 3 -14.78 -7.57 1.15
N ARG A 4 -14.57 -6.85 0.04
CA ARG A 4 -13.84 -5.56 0.01
C ARG A 4 -14.47 -4.47 0.87
N GLN A 5 -15.77 -4.54 1.14
CA GLN A 5 -16.44 -3.59 2.05
C GLN A 5 -16.04 -3.82 3.51
N ASN A 6 -15.66 -5.04 3.88
CA ASN A 6 -15.32 -5.40 5.26
C ASN A 6 -13.83 -5.22 5.53
N LEU A 7 -12.99 -5.57 4.55
CA LEU A 7 -11.53 -5.49 4.66
C LEU A 7 -10.92 -4.92 3.39
N GLN A 8 -9.98 -4.00 3.56
CA GLN A 8 -9.10 -3.53 2.50
C GLN A 8 -7.64 -3.55 2.95
N LEU A 9 -6.77 -4.10 2.11
CA LEU A 9 -5.32 -4.07 2.30
C LEU A 9 -4.70 -3.04 1.37
N VAL A 10 -4.13 -1.97 1.92
CA VAL A 10 -3.36 -0.97 1.20
C VAL A 10 -1.88 -1.25 1.38
N LEU A 11 -1.22 -1.72 0.31
CA LEU A 11 0.17 -2.16 0.34
C LEU A 11 1.07 -1.19 -0.44
N VAL A 12 2.16 -0.71 0.16
CA VAL A 12 3.15 0.12 -0.54
C VAL A 12 4.32 -0.73 -0.99
N TRP A 13 4.54 -0.81 -2.29
CA TRP A 13 5.59 -1.60 -2.90
C TRP A 13 6.69 -0.73 -3.49
N HIS A 14 7.94 -1.13 -3.29
CA HIS A 14 9.11 -0.55 -3.95
C HIS A 14 9.80 -1.58 -4.84
N THR A 15 10.33 -2.64 -4.23
CA THR A 15 11.09 -3.71 -4.90
C THR A 15 10.98 -5.05 -4.17
N GLU A 16 10.21 -5.11 -3.08
CA GLU A 16 10.07 -6.27 -2.21
C GLU A 16 9.27 -7.40 -2.88
N ASP A 17 9.45 -8.62 -2.38
CA ASP A 17 8.54 -9.73 -2.69
C ASP A 17 7.23 -9.57 -1.89
N ILE A 18 6.14 -9.34 -2.62
CA ILE A 18 4.79 -9.15 -2.06
C ILE A 18 3.91 -10.40 -2.19
N SER A 19 4.44 -11.53 -2.65
CA SER A 19 3.69 -12.78 -2.84
C SER A 19 3.00 -13.27 -1.56
N TRP A 20 3.54 -12.93 -0.39
CA TRP A 20 2.91 -13.19 0.90
C TRP A 20 1.49 -12.60 1.02
N SER A 21 1.19 -11.55 0.25
CA SER A 21 -0.09 -10.86 0.26
C SER A 21 -1.06 -11.34 -0.82
N ASP A 22 -0.68 -12.31 -1.65
CA ASP A 22 -1.53 -12.88 -2.71
C ASP A 22 -2.84 -13.50 -2.20
N PRO A 23 -2.90 -14.14 -1.01
CA PRO A 23 -4.17 -14.56 -0.42
C PRO A 23 -5.19 -13.42 -0.21
N PHE A 24 -4.72 -12.16 -0.22
CA PHE A 24 -5.54 -10.96 -0.07
C PHE A 24 -5.72 -10.18 -1.37
N ALA A 25 -5.33 -10.73 -2.52
CA ALA A 25 -5.34 -10.00 -3.80
C ALA A 25 -6.68 -9.32 -4.10
N ALA A 26 -7.81 -10.00 -3.84
CA ALA A 26 -9.16 -9.45 -4.08
C ALA A 26 -9.45 -8.15 -3.31
N VAL A 27 -8.86 -7.99 -2.12
CA VAL A 27 -9.04 -6.83 -1.24
C VAL A 27 -7.81 -5.92 -1.19
N ARG A 28 -6.75 -6.27 -1.94
CA ARG A 28 -5.47 -5.57 -1.95
C ARG A 28 -5.50 -4.42 -2.96
N THR A 29 -4.95 -3.28 -2.57
CA THR A 29 -4.58 -2.17 -3.45
C THR A 29 -3.09 -1.94 -3.27
N VAL A 30 -2.32 -2.03 -4.35
CA VAL A 30 -0.86 -1.84 -4.34
C VAL A 30 -0.53 -0.44 -4.80
N TYR A 31 0.24 0.30 -4.01
CA TYR A 31 0.85 1.56 -4.40
C TYR A 31 2.31 1.34 -4.76
N GLU A 32 2.61 1.44 -6.05
CA GLU A 32 3.97 1.30 -6.55
C GLU A 32 4.72 2.63 -6.41
N LYS A 33 5.87 2.60 -5.74
CA LYS A 33 6.76 3.76 -5.57
C LYS A 33 8.11 3.44 -6.19
N PRO A 34 8.26 3.62 -7.52
CA PRO A 34 9.54 3.39 -8.19
C PRO A 34 10.67 4.19 -7.52
N GLY A 35 11.90 3.65 -7.55
CA GLY A 35 13.08 4.33 -7.02
C GLY A 35 13.29 5.73 -7.62
N LYS A 36 14.17 6.57 -7.03
CA LYS A 36 14.37 8.00 -7.38
C LYS A 36 14.54 8.25 -8.88
N VAL A 37 13.41 8.38 -9.58
CA VAL A 37 13.26 9.22 -10.77
C VAL A 37 12.32 10.30 -10.31
N LEU A 38 12.88 11.35 -9.70
CA LEU A 38 12.20 12.62 -9.70
C LEU A 38 12.33 13.12 -11.14
N PRO A 39 11.25 13.24 -11.93
CA PRO A 39 11.33 14.07 -13.11
C PRO A 39 11.71 15.46 -12.60
N VAL A 40 12.96 15.87 -12.84
CA VAL A 40 13.33 17.28 -12.79
C VAL A 40 12.52 17.91 -13.90
N SER A 41 11.35 18.43 -13.58
CA SER A 41 10.61 19.32 -14.46
C SER A 41 11.45 20.60 -14.54
N PRO A 42 12.04 20.95 -15.70
CA PRO A 42 12.48 22.32 -15.89
C PRO A 42 11.23 23.17 -15.76
N LEU A 43 11.30 24.32 -15.07
CA LEU A 43 10.20 25.29 -15.02
C LEU A 43 9.66 25.53 -16.44
N ALA A 44 8.58 24.84 -16.77
CA ALA A 44 7.77 25.08 -17.95
C ALA A 44 6.35 25.26 -17.39
N PRO A 45 5.60 26.26 -17.88
CA PRO A 45 4.23 26.49 -17.42
C PRO A 45 3.43 25.19 -17.56
N PRO A 46 2.42 24.96 -16.71
CA PRO A 46 1.72 23.69 -16.66
C PRO A 46 1.05 23.42 -18.00
N SER A 47 1.71 22.63 -18.85
CA SER A 47 1.03 21.92 -19.92
C SER A 47 0.09 20.95 -19.22
N ALA A 48 -1.19 21.29 -19.31
CA ALA A 48 -2.32 20.55 -18.78
C ALA A 48 -2.41 19.16 -19.43
N THR A 49 -1.57 18.24 -18.98
CA THR A 49 -1.71 16.79 -19.13
C THR A 49 -1.12 16.09 -17.91
N ALA A 50 -1.38 16.63 -16.71
CA ALA A 50 -1.68 15.73 -15.61
C ALA A 50 -3.04 15.14 -15.99
N VAL A 51 -3.00 13.96 -16.58
CA VAL A 51 -4.22 13.20 -16.85
C VAL A 51 -4.83 13.00 -15.48
N ASP A 52 -5.89 13.76 -15.18
CA ASP A 52 -6.92 13.36 -14.25
C ASP A 52 -7.44 12.06 -14.82
N THR A 53 -6.75 10.96 -14.53
CA THR A 53 -7.38 9.67 -14.51
C THR A 53 -8.34 9.78 -13.33
N VAL A 54 -9.53 10.32 -13.61
CA VAL A 54 -10.73 10.03 -12.84
C VAL A 54 -10.81 8.53 -12.87
N VAL A 55 -10.20 7.89 -11.88
CA VAL A 55 -10.44 6.50 -11.58
C VAL A 55 -11.92 6.48 -11.24
N PRO A 56 -12.77 5.82 -12.06
CA PRO A 56 -14.19 5.77 -11.75
C PRO A 56 -14.35 5.22 -10.34
N ALA A 57 -15.32 5.75 -9.59
CA ALA A 57 -15.61 5.41 -8.20
C ALA A 57 -15.91 3.90 -7.96
N ASP A 58 -15.94 3.10 -9.03
CA ASP A 58 -16.15 1.65 -9.08
C ASP A 58 -14.94 0.86 -9.66
N ALA A 59 -13.72 1.41 -9.65
CA ALA A 59 -12.55 0.71 -10.21
C ALA A 59 -12.06 -0.48 -9.33
N PRO A 60 -11.54 -1.55 -9.96
CA PRO A 60 -11.77 -2.93 -9.54
C PRO A 60 -10.82 -3.43 -8.43
N GLU A 61 -11.33 -4.44 -7.71
CA GLU A 61 -10.65 -5.71 -7.41
C GLU A 61 -9.15 -5.75 -7.80
N ALA A 62 -8.25 -5.87 -6.81
CA ALA A 62 -6.80 -5.98 -7.03
C ALA A 62 -6.16 -4.84 -7.88
N ALA A 63 -6.33 -3.58 -7.51
CA ALA A 63 -5.76 -2.45 -8.24
C ALA A 63 -4.27 -2.20 -7.91
N SER A 64 -3.46 -1.88 -8.91
CA SER A 64 -2.12 -1.29 -8.75
C SER A 64 -2.11 0.18 -9.17
N VAL A 65 -1.49 1.05 -8.38
CA VAL A 65 -1.43 2.50 -8.57
C VAL A 65 0.01 2.99 -8.44
N VAL A 66 0.57 3.52 -9.53
CA VAL A 66 1.91 4.11 -9.53
C VAL A 66 1.88 5.54 -8.99
N LEU A 67 2.74 5.85 -8.02
CA LEU A 67 2.91 7.20 -7.47
C LEU A 67 4.38 7.65 -7.46
N PRO A 68 4.65 8.95 -7.62
CA PRO A 68 5.98 9.48 -7.35
C PRO A 68 6.45 9.10 -5.94
N ASN A 69 7.72 8.70 -5.84
CA ASN A 69 8.35 8.36 -4.56
C ASN A 69 8.76 9.61 -3.77
N VAL A 70 7.78 10.46 -3.50
CA VAL A 70 7.83 11.54 -2.52
C VAL A 70 7.23 11.03 -1.22
N GLY A 71 7.84 11.36 -0.08
CA GLY A 71 7.32 11.03 1.25
C GLY A 71 7.09 9.53 1.53
N ARG A 72 7.76 8.63 0.77
CA ARG A 72 7.69 7.17 0.88
C ARG A 72 6.27 6.67 1.18
N GLU A 73 6.08 5.75 2.11
CA GLU A 73 4.80 5.13 2.44
C GLU A 73 3.74 6.15 2.86
N GLN A 74 4.12 7.19 3.64
CA GLN A 74 3.17 8.18 4.16
C GLN A 74 2.41 8.89 3.04
N HIS A 75 3.08 9.22 1.94
CA HIS A 75 2.42 9.85 0.79
C HIS A 75 1.40 8.91 0.12
N ALA A 76 1.68 7.60 0.03
CA ALA A 76 0.69 6.66 -0.51
C ALA A 76 -0.52 6.52 0.40
N TYR A 77 -0.31 6.38 1.71
CA TYR A 77 -1.40 6.23 2.67
C TYR A 77 -2.32 7.45 2.68
N LEU A 78 -1.74 8.65 2.75
CA LEU A 78 -2.54 9.88 2.73
C LEU A 78 -3.27 10.06 1.38
N THR A 79 -2.62 9.73 0.26
CA THR A 79 -3.27 9.75 -1.06
C THR A 79 -4.46 8.80 -1.12
N HIS A 80 -4.33 7.60 -0.55
CA HIS A 80 -5.42 6.62 -0.51
C HIS A 80 -6.59 7.13 0.32
N ILE A 81 -6.33 7.58 1.55
CA ILE A 81 -7.37 8.07 2.46
C ILE A 81 -8.12 9.24 1.81
N VAL A 82 -7.41 10.24 1.30
CA VAL A 82 -8.05 11.45 0.75
C VAL A 82 -8.91 11.14 -0.48
N ARG A 83 -8.47 10.22 -1.35
CA ARG A 83 -9.20 9.89 -2.58
C ARG A 83 -10.39 8.96 -2.37
N ASN A 84 -10.39 8.18 -1.29
CA ASN A 84 -11.34 7.10 -1.08
C ASN A 84 -12.07 7.22 0.27
N TYR A 85 -12.02 8.39 0.94
CA TYR A 85 -12.47 8.56 2.33
C TYR A 85 -13.89 8.04 2.56
N ASP A 86 -14.82 8.40 1.68
CA ASP A 86 -16.23 8.00 1.77
C ASP A 86 -16.48 6.54 1.32
N SER A 87 -15.45 5.86 0.80
CA SER A 87 -15.52 4.50 0.26
C SER A 87 -14.46 3.56 0.87
N LEU A 88 -13.90 3.92 2.03
CA LEU A 88 -12.99 3.02 2.77
C LEU A 88 -13.79 1.83 3.29
N ALA A 89 -13.14 0.67 3.35
CA ALA A 89 -13.71 -0.51 3.99
C ALA A 89 -13.85 -0.27 5.50
N ASP A 90 -14.77 -1.01 6.15
CA ASP A 90 -14.95 -1.00 7.61
C ASP A 90 -13.62 -1.15 8.35
N TRP A 91 -12.76 -2.03 7.83
CA TRP A 91 -11.39 -2.20 8.27
C TRP A 91 -10.40 -2.01 7.11
N THR A 92 -9.62 -0.92 7.15
CA THR A 92 -8.57 -0.65 6.17
C THR A 92 -7.19 -0.77 6.79
N VAL A 93 -6.36 -1.68 6.28
CA VAL A 93 -5.01 -1.95 6.78
C VAL A 93 -3.96 -1.35 5.85
N PHE A 94 -3.09 -0.51 6.41
CA PHE A 94 -1.97 0.09 5.68
C PHE A 94 -0.66 -0.63 6.01
N MET A 95 0.04 -1.13 5.00
CA MET A 95 1.30 -1.86 5.18
C MET A 95 2.34 -1.58 4.12
N HIS A 96 3.59 -1.73 4.53
CA HIS A 96 4.74 -1.75 3.64
C HIS A 96 4.86 -3.14 2.95
N GLY A 97 5.46 -3.19 1.77
CA GLY A 97 5.55 -4.37 0.90
C GLY A 97 6.28 -5.56 1.51
N LYS A 98 7.26 -5.31 2.40
CA LYS A 98 7.93 -6.36 3.16
C LYS A 98 6.94 -7.08 4.08
N ARG A 99 6.95 -8.42 4.05
CA ARG A 99 6.14 -9.26 4.94
C ARG A 99 6.33 -8.83 6.40
N PRO A 100 5.25 -8.53 7.13
CA PRO A 100 5.35 -8.16 8.52
C PRO A 100 5.94 -9.29 9.36
N ALA A 101 6.85 -8.94 10.26
CA ALA A 101 7.55 -9.89 11.13
C ALA A 101 7.75 -9.29 12.52
N CYS A 102 8.00 -10.16 13.50
CA CYS A 102 8.13 -9.77 14.90
C CYS A 102 9.40 -8.95 15.17
N GLY A 103 9.24 -7.75 15.75
CA GLY A 103 10.31 -6.96 16.34
C GLY A 103 11.41 -6.44 15.40
N PHE A 104 12.14 -5.42 15.83
CA PHE A 104 13.26 -4.86 15.05
C PHE A 104 14.54 -5.73 15.13
N PHE A 105 14.66 -6.53 16.19
CA PHE A 105 15.82 -7.36 16.49
C PHE A 105 15.43 -8.83 16.37
N LEU A 106 15.50 -9.38 15.16
CA LEU A 106 15.47 -10.83 14.99
C LEU A 106 16.86 -11.42 15.27
N VAL A 107 16.89 -12.71 15.56
CA VAL A 107 18.11 -13.51 15.78
C VAL A 107 18.99 -13.56 14.52
N ASP A 108 18.40 -13.29 13.35
CA ASP A 108 19.09 -13.16 12.07
C ASP A 108 19.40 -11.68 11.76
N PRO A 109 20.68 -11.26 11.74
CA PRO A 109 21.09 -9.89 11.43
C PRO A 109 20.70 -9.43 10.02
N SER A 110 20.43 -10.36 9.11
CA SER A 110 19.99 -10.05 7.74
C SER A 110 18.49 -9.74 7.65
N GLN A 111 17.72 -10.03 8.71
CA GLN A 111 16.29 -9.82 8.76
C GLN A 111 15.94 -8.81 9.85
N VAL A 112 15.82 -7.54 9.47
CA VAL A 112 15.12 -6.55 10.32
C VAL A 112 13.64 -6.90 10.25
N GLY A 113 13.06 -7.40 11.34
CA GLY A 113 11.61 -7.59 11.42
C GLY A 113 10.88 -6.24 11.42
N SER A 114 9.55 -6.25 11.44
CA SER A 114 8.75 -5.03 11.41
C SER A 114 8.10 -4.77 12.77
N HIS A 115 6.82 -4.44 12.79
CA HIS A 115 6.10 -3.94 13.96
C HIS A 115 5.16 -4.96 14.59
N LEU A 116 5.26 -6.26 14.25
CA LEU A 116 4.43 -7.27 14.89
C LEU A 116 4.95 -7.66 16.29
N LEU A 117 4.02 -7.99 17.18
CA LEU A 117 4.32 -8.61 18.46
C LEU A 117 4.71 -10.08 18.27
N THR A 118 5.41 -10.65 19.26
CA THR A 118 5.75 -12.08 19.28
C THR A 118 4.48 -12.93 19.17
N ASN A 119 4.54 -13.99 18.35
CA ASN A 119 3.43 -14.91 18.08
C ASN A 119 2.20 -14.28 17.41
N VAL A 120 2.33 -13.08 16.84
CA VAL A 120 1.29 -12.46 16.00
C VAL A 120 1.74 -12.54 14.55
N SER A 121 0.87 -13.08 13.70
CA SER A 121 1.02 -13.12 12.26
C SER A 121 0.26 -11.97 11.60
N VAL A 122 0.59 -11.70 10.34
CA VAL A 122 -0.18 -10.74 9.53
C VAL A 122 -1.65 -11.17 9.37
N LEU A 123 -1.91 -12.48 9.39
CA LEU A 123 -3.27 -13.01 9.26
C LEU A 123 -4.10 -12.66 10.50
N ASP A 124 -3.51 -12.73 11.70
CA ASP A 124 -4.18 -12.35 12.94
C ASP A 124 -4.61 -10.88 12.90
N TYR A 125 -3.79 -10.01 12.28
CA TYR A 125 -4.12 -8.59 12.11
C TYR A 125 -5.22 -8.33 11.07
N MET A 126 -5.34 -9.21 10.07
CA MET A 126 -6.37 -9.14 9.03
C MET A 126 -7.73 -9.69 9.49
N GLN A 127 -7.72 -10.58 10.47
CA GLN A 127 -8.90 -11.28 10.98
C GLN A 127 -9.42 -10.72 12.31
N ALA A 128 -8.75 -9.70 12.87
CA ALA A 128 -9.14 -9.08 14.14
C ALA A 128 -10.34 -8.11 14.01
N GLY A 129 -10.79 -7.81 12.79
CA GLY A 129 -11.92 -6.92 12.48
C GLY A 129 -13.28 -7.59 12.52
#